data_AF-A0A9J6QKU9-F1
#
_entry.id   AF-A0A9J6QKU9-F1
#
_cell.length_a   1.000
_cell.length_b   1.000
_cell.length_c   1.000
_cell.angle_alpha   90.00
_cell.angle_beta   90.00
_cell.angle_gamma   90.00
#
_symmetry.space_group_name_H-M   'P 1'
#
loop_
_entity.id
_entity.type
_entity.pdbx_description
1 polymer ?
#
loop_
_entity_poly.entity_id
_entity_poly.type
_entity_poly.pdbx_seq_one_letter_code
_entity_poly.pdbx_strand_id
1 'polypeptide(L)'
;MINGIISVLVVFLLLGVGFYFTKTKKWPDNTNQVFSTVVVQIAAPALAVVSIENRFTPQMLASSVINLLIITACLLFLHLLGRVLSSLMNLPQKKKAVFDTTFTFNNSMFIGLTIINIIFGHDGLPYLFTFYLVTIVLFWSLGAWTLSQASDQTSLKAFSVRRIFSPGLIGVMIGCLLAGFELKLPVIFETALSYLGDLCVPLSLLVIGANLALSLSKGMAKITIDQLLILVGKFIISPLLAWGAFTLAGISGLPLHVFILCASLPCHAQTAILAQFYDVEGEYASNLVSLSTLVSLITIPVYASILL
;
A
#
# COMPACT_ATOMS: atom_id res chain seq x y z
N MET A 1 -16.54 2.25 20.74
CA MET A 1 -17.44 2.20 19.55
C MET A 1 -17.73 3.58 18.95
N ILE A 2 -18.18 4.59 19.71
CA ILE A 2 -18.51 5.95 19.18
C ILE A 2 -17.31 6.60 18.45
N ASN A 3 -16.11 6.56 19.06
CA ASN A 3 -14.90 7.14 18.44
C ASN A 3 -14.54 6.45 17.11
N GLY A 4 -14.77 5.14 16.98
CA GLY A 4 -14.53 4.40 15.73
C GLY A 4 -15.48 4.82 14.61
N ILE A 5 -16.77 5.03 14.92
CA ILE A 5 -17.78 5.52 13.95
C ILE A 5 -17.42 6.93 13.48
N ILE A 6 -17.01 7.81 14.39
CA ILE A 6 -16.58 9.18 14.05
C ILE A 6 -15.37 9.14 13.10
N SER A 7 -14.36 8.33 13.40
CA SER A 7 -13.19 8.18 12.53
C SER A 7 -13.54 7.71 11.12
N VAL A 8 -14.44 6.72 11.01
CA VAL A 8 -14.93 6.23 9.72
C VAL A 8 -15.70 7.32 8.97
N LEU A 9 -16.54 8.10 9.65
CA LEU A 9 -17.25 9.22 9.04
C LEU A 9 -16.29 10.30 8.52
N VAL A 10 -15.23 10.64 9.28
CA VAL A 10 -14.20 11.58 8.84
C VAL A 10 -13.52 11.09 7.56
N VAL A 11 -13.22 9.80 7.45
CA VAL A 11 -12.68 9.19 6.22
C VAL A 11 -13.62 9.38 5.05
N PHE A 12 -14.90 9.03 5.22
CA PHE A 12 -15.89 9.17 4.16
C PHE A 12 -16.11 10.63 3.76
N LEU A 13 -16.06 11.57 4.70
CA LEU A 13 -16.14 13.01 4.40
C LEU A 13 -14.97 13.47 3.55
N LEU A 14 -13.73 13.14 3.93
CA LEU A 14 -12.54 13.53 3.18
C LEU A 14 -12.48 12.85 1.79
N LEU A 15 -12.82 11.56 1.71
CA LEU A 15 -13.00 10.85 0.43
C LEU A 15 -14.07 11.56 -0.42
N GLY A 16 -15.20 11.91 0.18
CA GLY A 16 -16.31 12.58 -0.47
C GLY A 16 -15.93 13.94 -1.04
N VAL A 17 -15.09 14.71 -0.34
CA VAL A 17 -14.55 15.98 -0.87
C VAL A 17 -13.75 15.72 -2.14
N GLY A 18 -12.81 14.77 -2.11
CA GLY A 18 -11.99 14.49 -3.29
C GLY A 18 -12.80 13.95 -4.48
N PHE A 19 -13.79 13.12 -4.18
CA PHE A 19 -14.75 12.63 -5.15
C PHE A 19 -15.56 13.77 -5.78
N TYR A 20 -16.14 14.65 -4.96
CA TYR A 20 -16.99 15.75 -5.41
C TYR A 20 -16.24 16.75 -6.28
N PHE A 21 -15.04 17.19 -5.87
CA PHE A 21 -14.26 18.18 -6.63
C PHE A 21 -13.78 17.62 -7.97
N THR A 22 -13.44 16.33 -8.02
CA THR A 22 -13.09 15.64 -9.27
C THR A 22 -14.31 15.50 -10.18
N LYS A 23 -15.44 15.00 -9.66
CA LYS A 23 -16.65 14.77 -10.45
C LYS A 23 -17.25 16.07 -11.00
N THR A 24 -17.17 17.16 -10.24
CA THR A 24 -17.63 18.49 -10.66
C THR A 24 -16.61 19.28 -11.47
N LYS A 25 -15.44 18.67 -11.80
CA LYS A 25 -14.35 19.30 -12.56
C LYS A 25 -13.89 20.64 -11.98
N LYS A 26 -13.96 20.78 -10.65
CA LYS A 26 -13.46 21.97 -9.93
C LYS A 26 -11.94 21.95 -9.78
N TRP A 27 -11.34 20.77 -9.89
CA TRP A 27 -9.90 20.60 -9.90
C TRP A 27 -9.36 20.65 -11.33
N PRO A 28 -8.17 21.25 -11.52
CA PRO A 28 -7.35 20.99 -12.70
C PRO A 28 -7.10 19.49 -12.88
N ASP A 29 -7.03 19.02 -14.12
CA ASP A 29 -6.88 17.59 -14.45
C ASP A 29 -5.64 16.93 -13.82
N ASN A 30 -4.59 17.71 -13.57
CA ASN A 30 -3.35 17.23 -12.96
C ASN A 30 -3.36 17.22 -11.41
N THR A 31 -4.42 17.68 -10.75
CA THR A 31 -4.47 17.84 -9.28
C THR A 31 -4.17 16.54 -8.55
N ASN A 32 -4.71 15.42 -9.03
CA ASN A 32 -4.50 14.11 -8.43
C ASN A 32 -3.02 13.68 -8.49
N GLN A 33 -2.33 14.00 -9.58
CA GLN A 33 -0.89 13.77 -9.72
C GLN A 33 -0.09 14.64 -8.77
N VAL A 34 -0.46 15.92 -8.63
CA VAL A 34 0.19 16.85 -7.69
C VAL A 34 0.05 16.36 -6.25
N PHE A 35 -1.17 16.04 -5.80
CA PHE A 35 -1.40 15.53 -4.44
C PHE A 35 -0.67 14.21 -4.19
N SER A 36 -0.71 13.28 -5.14
CA SER A 36 0.03 12.02 -5.04
C SER A 36 1.54 12.25 -4.92
N THR A 37 2.07 13.23 -5.65
CA THR A 37 3.50 13.59 -5.60
C THR A 37 3.86 14.14 -4.22
N VAL A 38 3.07 15.07 -3.67
CA VAL A 38 3.29 15.60 -2.31
C VAL A 38 3.26 14.48 -1.28
N VAL A 39 2.29 13.57 -1.36
CA VAL A 39 2.17 12.44 -0.43
C VAL A 39 3.41 11.54 -0.50
N VAL A 40 3.80 11.08 -1.69
CA VAL A 40 4.84 10.05 -1.83
C VAL A 40 6.25 10.62 -1.70
N GLN A 41 6.48 11.85 -2.18
CA GLN A 41 7.82 12.45 -2.25
C GLN A 41 8.16 13.26 -1.00
N ILE A 42 7.15 13.73 -0.24
CA ILE A 42 7.37 14.68 0.86
C ILE A 42 6.75 14.16 2.15
N ALA A 43 5.42 13.97 2.18
CA ALA A 43 4.70 13.70 3.43
C ALA A 43 5.01 12.32 4.01
N ALA A 44 4.94 11.25 3.21
CA ALA A 44 5.20 9.88 3.65
C ALA A 44 6.64 9.68 4.13
N PRO A 45 7.69 10.16 3.43
CA PRO A 45 9.06 10.11 3.92
C PRO A 45 9.22 10.83 5.26
N ALA A 46 8.67 12.05 5.39
CA ALA A 46 8.75 12.83 6.62
C ALA A 46 8.07 12.10 7.80
N LEU A 47 6.87 11.56 7.54
CA LEU A 47 6.13 10.78 8.54
C LEU A 47 6.85 9.49 8.93
N ALA A 48 7.52 8.82 8.00
CA ALA A 48 8.30 7.62 8.27
C ALA A 48 9.47 7.92 9.22
N VAL A 49 10.22 8.99 8.94
CA VAL A 49 11.34 9.43 9.78
C VAL A 49 10.87 9.66 11.22
N VAL A 50 9.89 10.56 11.40
CA VAL A 50 9.40 10.95 12.74
C VAL A 50 8.76 9.75 13.44
N SER A 51 7.99 8.92 12.73
CA SER A 51 7.27 7.82 13.36
C SER A 51 8.17 6.70 13.84
N ILE A 52 9.24 6.39 13.10
CA ILE A 52 10.18 5.35 13.49
C ILE A 52 11.11 5.86 14.59
N GLU A 53 11.70 7.03 14.41
CA GLU A 53 12.63 7.62 15.38
C GLU A 53 12.01 7.79 16.78
N ASN A 54 10.75 8.26 16.84
CA ASN A 54 10.08 8.48 18.11
C ASN A 54 9.56 7.21 18.81
N ARG A 55 9.42 6.08 18.09
CA ARG A 55 8.69 4.91 18.62
C ARG A 55 9.48 3.61 18.64
N PHE A 56 10.54 3.50 17.84
CA PHE A 56 11.36 2.29 17.80
C PHE A 56 12.63 2.49 18.62
N THR A 57 12.92 1.51 19.47
CA THR A 57 14.23 1.36 20.11
C THR A 57 15.12 0.45 19.26
N PRO A 58 16.44 0.44 19.49
CA PRO A 58 17.35 -0.51 18.84
C PRO A 58 16.89 -1.98 19.01
N GLN A 59 16.35 -2.33 20.18
CA GLN A 59 15.84 -3.68 20.45
C GLN A 59 14.58 -4.00 19.63
N MET A 60 13.68 -3.02 19.45
CA MET A 60 12.49 -3.17 18.59
C MET A 60 12.85 -3.28 17.11
N LEU A 61 13.90 -2.59 16.66
CA LEU A 61 14.44 -2.76 15.32
C LEU A 61 15.04 -4.15 15.12
N ALA A 62 15.83 -4.63 16.09
CA ALA A 62 16.41 -5.97 16.04
C ALA A 62 15.32 -7.05 16.03
N SER A 63 14.30 -6.92 16.87
CA SER A 63 13.17 -7.86 16.90
C SER A 63 12.29 -7.75 15.64
N SER A 64 12.35 -6.65 14.90
CA SER A 64 11.62 -6.51 13.62
C SER A 64 12.22 -7.32 12.48
N VAL A 65 13.45 -7.84 12.61
CA VAL A 65 14.09 -8.67 11.56
C VAL A 65 13.25 -9.91 11.24
N ILE A 66 12.71 -10.60 12.26
CA ILE A 66 11.85 -11.76 12.02
C ILE A 66 10.56 -11.36 11.31
N ASN A 67 9.99 -10.18 11.64
CA ASN A 67 8.82 -9.65 10.95
C ASN A 67 9.13 -9.38 9.48
N LEU A 68 10.28 -8.78 9.17
CA LEU A 68 10.72 -8.56 7.78
C LEU A 68 10.81 -9.87 7.00
N LEU A 69 11.39 -10.92 7.61
CA LEU A 69 11.52 -12.25 6.98
C LEU A 69 10.15 -12.91 6.74
N ILE A 70 9.24 -12.86 7.73
CA ILE A 70 7.89 -13.40 7.60
C ILE A 70 7.12 -12.68 6.49
N ILE A 71 7.14 -11.34 6.47
CA ILE A 71 6.45 -10.55 5.45
C ILE A 71 7.02 -10.86 4.06
N THR A 72 8.35 -10.99 3.97
CA THR A 72 9.02 -11.37 2.72
C THR A 72 8.56 -12.74 2.25
N ALA A 73 8.55 -13.74 3.13
CA ALA A 73 8.11 -15.09 2.82
C ALA A 73 6.64 -15.12 2.37
N CYS A 74 5.75 -14.42 3.08
CA CYS A 74 4.34 -14.30 2.70
C CYS A 74 4.16 -13.66 1.33
N LEU A 75 4.86 -12.57 1.03
CA LEU A 75 4.76 -11.89 -0.28
C LEU A 75 5.35 -12.74 -1.41
N LEU A 76 6.47 -13.43 -1.19
CA LEU A 76 7.04 -14.36 -2.19
C LEU A 76 6.11 -15.55 -2.44
N PHE A 77 5.49 -16.08 -1.39
CA PHE A 77 4.49 -17.14 -1.51
C PHE A 77 3.26 -16.66 -2.30
N LEU A 78 2.71 -15.48 -1.97
CA LEU A 78 1.59 -14.89 -2.70
C LEU A 78 1.95 -14.63 -4.17
N HIS A 79 3.19 -14.21 -4.44
CA HIS A 79 3.66 -14.05 -5.81
C HIS A 79 3.67 -15.37 -6.56
N LEU A 80 4.28 -16.41 -5.97
CA LEU A 80 4.31 -17.75 -6.56
C LEU A 80 2.91 -18.30 -6.80
N LEU A 81 2.02 -18.17 -5.81
CA LEU A 81 0.62 -18.58 -5.92
C LEU A 81 -0.08 -17.83 -7.06
N GLY A 82 0.13 -16.52 -7.15
CA GLY A 82 -0.36 -15.69 -8.26
C GLY A 82 0.06 -16.24 -9.62
N ARG A 83 1.36 -16.56 -9.79
CA ARG A 83 1.90 -17.14 -11.04
C ARG A 83 1.29 -18.50 -11.37
N VAL A 84 1.10 -19.35 -10.36
CA VAL A 84 0.47 -20.66 -10.55
C VAL A 84 -0.98 -20.48 -11.01
N LEU A 85 -1.76 -19.65 -10.32
CA LEU A 85 -3.17 -19.40 -10.65
C LEU A 85 -3.32 -18.77 -12.04
N SER A 86 -2.54 -17.75 -12.36
CA SER A 86 -2.59 -17.09 -13.67
C SER A 86 -2.18 -18.03 -14.81
N SER A 87 -1.26 -18.98 -14.54
CA SER A 87 -0.88 -20.03 -15.48
C SER A 87 -1.96 -21.08 -15.69
N LEU A 88 -2.58 -21.58 -14.61
CA LEU A 88 -3.68 -22.55 -14.68
C LEU A 88 -4.90 -21.99 -15.45
N MET A 89 -5.12 -20.68 -15.37
CA MET A 89 -6.17 -19.99 -16.14
C MET A 89 -5.80 -19.72 -17.60
N ASN A 90 -4.59 -20.06 -18.05
CA ASN A 90 -4.09 -19.80 -19.39
C ASN A 90 -4.21 -18.33 -19.82
N LEU A 91 -4.00 -17.38 -18.89
CA LEU A 91 -4.07 -15.96 -19.21
C LEU A 91 -2.97 -15.56 -20.22
N PRO A 92 -3.20 -14.57 -21.09
CA PRO A 92 -2.15 -14.00 -21.95
C PRO A 92 -0.99 -13.45 -21.11
N GLN A 93 0.24 -13.48 -21.64
CA GLN A 93 1.46 -13.13 -20.89
C GLN A 93 1.40 -11.75 -20.23
N LYS A 94 0.92 -10.72 -20.95
CA LYS A 94 0.76 -9.37 -20.40
C LYS A 94 -0.22 -9.35 -19.22
N LYS A 95 -1.35 -10.05 -19.37
CA LYS A 95 -2.37 -10.15 -18.33
C LYS A 95 -1.91 -10.96 -17.12
N LYS A 96 -1.10 -12.01 -17.32
CA LYS A 96 -0.43 -12.76 -16.25
C LYS A 96 0.45 -11.84 -15.40
N ALA A 97 1.30 -11.04 -16.03
CA ALA A 97 2.20 -10.14 -15.29
C ALA A 97 1.44 -9.14 -14.41
N VAL A 98 0.34 -8.57 -14.92
CA VAL A 98 -0.54 -7.71 -14.11
C VAL A 98 -1.25 -8.50 -13.02
N PHE A 99 -1.78 -9.69 -13.31
CA PHE A 99 -2.42 -10.57 -12.33
C PHE A 99 -1.46 -10.89 -11.18
N ASP A 100 -0.27 -11.41 -11.49
CA ASP A 100 0.74 -11.84 -10.50
C ASP A 100 1.15 -10.68 -9.60
N THR A 101 1.44 -9.51 -10.20
CA THR A 101 1.85 -8.30 -9.48
C THR A 101 0.70 -7.78 -8.60
N THR A 102 -0.51 -7.75 -9.14
CA THR A 102 -1.68 -7.24 -8.43
C THR A 102 -2.08 -8.17 -7.29
N PHE A 103 -2.02 -9.50 -7.47
CA PHE A 103 -2.28 -10.50 -6.44
C PHE A 103 -1.29 -10.36 -5.27
N THR A 104 -0.03 -10.02 -5.56
CA THR A 104 1.06 -9.90 -4.57
C THR A 104 0.99 -8.59 -3.78
N PHE A 105 1.05 -7.44 -4.46
CA PHE A 105 1.33 -6.16 -3.80
C PHE A 105 0.07 -5.38 -3.45
N ASN A 106 0.08 -4.71 -2.29
CA ASN A 106 -1.06 -3.97 -1.78
C ASN A 106 -0.76 -2.47 -1.63
N ASN A 107 -1.80 -1.67 -1.41
CA ASN A 107 -1.69 -0.22 -1.27
C ASN A 107 -1.38 0.20 0.17
N SER A 108 -0.18 -0.15 0.66
CA SER A 108 0.22 0.16 2.04
C SER A 108 0.44 1.65 2.28
N MET A 109 0.90 2.40 1.26
CA MET A 109 1.31 3.80 1.48
C MET A 109 0.14 4.78 1.55
N PHE A 110 -0.87 4.65 0.69
CA PHE A 110 -2.01 5.57 0.71
C PHE A 110 -3.10 5.05 1.63
N ILE A 111 -3.60 3.84 1.35
CA ILE A 111 -4.72 3.25 2.08
C ILE A 111 -4.24 2.67 3.41
N GLY A 112 -3.16 1.91 3.40
CA GLY A 112 -2.59 1.34 4.63
C GLY A 112 -2.26 2.40 5.67
N LEU A 113 -1.49 3.42 5.30
CA LEU A 113 -1.15 4.52 6.21
C LEU A 113 -2.38 5.16 6.84
N THR A 114 -3.35 5.52 6.01
CA THR A 114 -4.56 6.16 6.49
C THR A 114 -5.32 5.27 7.47
N ILE A 115 -5.55 4.02 7.10
CA ILE A 115 -6.37 3.08 7.87
C ILE A 115 -5.66 2.64 9.16
N ILE A 116 -4.36 2.36 9.11
CA ILE A 116 -3.57 2.00 10.29
C ILE A 116 -3.53 3.17 11.28
N ASN A 117 -3.28 4.40 10.82
CA ASN A 117 -3.28 5.57 11.69
C ASN A 117 -4.65 5.76 12.36
N ILE A 118 -5.73 5.57 11.62
CA ILE A 118 -7.08 5.77 12.15
C ILE A 118 -7.47 4.71 13.19
N ILE A 119 -7.10 3.45 12.97
CA ILE A 119 -7.54 2.33 13.80
C ILE A 119 -6.60 2.12 14.99
N PHE A 120 -5.30 2.13 14.75
CA PHE A 120 -4.26 1.82 15.73
C PHE A 120 -3.50 3.04 16.20
N GLY A 121 -3.84 4.23 15.68
CA GLY A 121 -3.12 5.44 16.00
C GLY A 121 -1.69 5.41 15.49
N HIS A 122 -0.92 6.29 16.12
CA HIS A 122 0.48 6.45 15.91
C HIS A 122 1.33 5.22 16.30
N ASP A 123 0.85 4.39 17.22
CA ASP A 123 1.54 3.19 17.70
C ASP A 123 1.56 2.06 16.64
N GLY A 124 0.60 2.07 15.71
CA GLY A 124 0.58 1.13 14.59
C GLY A 124 1.53 1.49 13.45
N LEU A 125 1.91 2.77 13.32
CA LEU A 125 2.70 3.27 12.19
C LEU A 125 4.05 2.58 12.01
N PRO A 126 4.84 2.29 13.05
CA PRO A 126 6.11 1.62 12.85
C PRO A 126 5.98 0.22 12.26
N TYR A 127 4.97 -0.56 12.67
CA TYR A 127 4.71 -1.89 12.09
C TYR A 127 4.24 -1.79 10.63
N LEU A 128 3.42 -0.79 10.31
CA LEU A 128 3.10 -0.46 8.92
C LEU A 128 4.37 -0.15 8.11
N PHE A 129 5.29 0.66 8.65
CA PHE A 129 6.53 0.99 7.94
C PHE A 129 7.46 -0.23 7.76
N THR A 130 7.47 -1.17 8.71
CA THR A 130 8.12 -2.48 8.55
C THR A 130 7.51 -3.27 7.38
N PHE A 131 6.18 -3.33 7.30
CA PHE A 131 5.49 -3.97 6.18
C PHE A 131 5.75 -3.26 4.84
N TYR A 132 5.72 -1.93 4.87
CA TYR A 132 5.96 -1.09 3.70
C TYR A 132 7.39 -1.23 3.17
N LEU A 133 8.40 -1.32 4.04
CA LEU A 133 9.80 -1.54 3.65
C LEU A 133 9.94 -2.80 2.78
N VAL A 134 9.40 -3.92 3.25
CA VAL A 134 9.44 -5.17 2.47
C VAL A 134 8.66 -5.03 1.18
N THR A 135 7.45 -4.48 1.27
CA THR A 135 6.56 -4.33 0.11
C THR A 135 7.17 -3.46 -0.98
N ILE A 136 7.83 -2.34 -0.63
CA ILE A 136 8.41 -1.44 -1.62
C ILE A 136 9.66 -2.01 -2.27
N VAL A 137 10.52 -2.67 -1.48
CA VAL A 137 11.72 -3.33 -2.02
C VAL A 137 11.31 -4.47 -2.95
N LEU A 138 10.37 -5.32 -2.54
CA LEU A 138 9.86 -6.42 -3.37
C LEU A 138 9.06 -5.91 -4.58
N PHE A 139 8.31 -4.83 -4.46
CA PHE A 139 7.59 -4.26 -5.60
C PHE A 139 8.57 -3.77 -6.66
N TRP A 140 9.57 -2.99 -6.28
CA TRP A 140 10.54 -2.47 -7.25
C TRP A 140 11.51 -3.52 -7.77
N SER A 141 11.81 -4.56 -6.99
CA SER A 141 12.67 -5.68 -7.44
C SER A 141 11.92 -6.72 -8.27
N LEU A 142 10.82 -7.26 -7.75
CA LEU A 142 10.09 -8.38 -8.35
C LEU A 142 8.87 -7.91 -9.15
N GLY A 143 8.04 -7.03 -8.60
CA GLY A 143 6.80 -6.58 -9.27
C GLY A 143 7.08 -5.80 -10.56
N ALA A 144 7.93 -4.77 -10.47
CA ALA A 144 8.34 -3.94 -11.59
C ALA A 144 9.10 -4.76 -12.64
N TRP A 145 9.92 -5.72 -12.21
CA TRP A 145 10.60 -6.66 -13.11
C TRP A 145 9.58 -7.55 -13.85
N THR A 146 8.63 -8.16 -13.15
CA THR A 146 7.58 -9.00 -13.75
C THR A 146 6.77 -8.24 -14.80
N LEU A 147 6.39 -6.98 -14.53
CA LEU A 147 5.72 -6.13 -15.52
C LEU A 147 6.63 -5.81 -16.71
N SER A 148 7.88 -5.41 -16.46
CA SER A 148 8.84 -5.06 -17.52
C SER A 148 9.11 -6.23 -18.47
N GLN A 149 9.22 -7.45 -17.94
CA GLN A 149 9.53 -8.65 -18.72
C GLN A 149 8.40 -9.04 -19.67
N ALA A 150 7.16 -8.69 -19.32
CA ALA A 150 5.99 -8.90 -20.17
C ALA A 150 5.79 -7.80 -21.23
N SER A 151 6.58 -6.72 -21.19
CA SER A 151 6.59 -5.71 -22.24
C SER A 151 7.22 -6.24 -23.53
N ASP A 152 6.71 -5.79 -24.67
CA ASP A 152 7.31 -6.04 -25.98
C ASP A 152 8.52 -5.14 -26.22
N GLN A 153 8.67 -4.06 -25.45
CA GLN A 153 9.75 -3.08 -25.60
C GLN A 153 11.00 -3.54 -24.84
N THR A 154 12.00 -4.06 -25.55
CA THR A 154 13.27 -4.54 -24.98
C THR A 154 14.06 -3.45 -24.25
N SER A 155 13.98 -2.20 -24.68
CA SER A 155 14.63 -1.05 -24.03
C SER A 155 14.12 -0.79 -22.60
N LEU A 156 12.89 -1.20 -22.28
CA LEU A 156 12.25 -0.98 -20.98
C LEU A 156 12.46 -2.14 -20.00
N LYS A 157 13.11 -3.24 -20.42
CA LYS A 157 13.40 -4.41 -19.59
C LYS A 157 14.58 -4.22 -18.62
N ALA A 158 15.26 -3.08 -18.70
CA ALA A 158 16.40 -2.79 -17.84
C ALA A 158 15.95 -2.53 -16.39
N PHE A 159 16.42 -3.38 -15.48
CA PHE A 159 16.26 -3.18 -14.04
C PHE A 159 17.05 -1.95 -13.59
N SER A 160 16.39 -1.02 -12.89
CA SER A 160 17.04 0.17 -12.33
C SER A 160 16.98 0.13 -10.81
N VAL A 161 18.14 -0.14 -10.18
CA VAL A 161 18.30 -0.14 -8.71
C VAL A 161 17.89 1.21 -8.11
N ARG A 162 18.05 2.31 -8.86
CA ARG A 162 17.63 3.65 -8.40
C ARG A 162 16.14 3.73 -8.06
N ARG A 163 15.30 2.91 -8.70
CA ARG A 163 13.85 2.90 -8.44
C ARG A 163 13.50 2.28 -7.08
N ILE A 164 14.37 1.42 -6.54
CA ILE A 164 14.20 0.85 -5.20
C ILE A 164 14.32 1.94 -4.14
N PHE A 165 15.26 2.88 -4.32
CA PHE A 165 15.48 4.03 -3.44
C PHE A 165 14.43 5.13 -3.65
N SER A 166 13.16 4.77 -3.46
CA SER A 166 12.08 5.74 -3.39
C SER A 166 12.24 6.66 -2.17
N PRO A 167 11.71 7.90 -2.22
CA PRO A 167 11.71 8.80 -1.07
C PRO A 167 11.13 8.15 0.19
N GLY A 168 10.05 7.36 0.05
CA GLY A 168 9.43 6.66 1.18
C GLY A 168 10.39 5.67 1.83
N LEU A 169 11.11 4.87 1.03
CA LEU A 169 12.15 3.98 1.55
C LEU A 169 13.30 4.75 2.20
N ILE A 170 13.72 5.87 1.60
CA ILE A 170 14.77 6.73 2.17
C ILE A 170 14.33 7.26 3.54
N GLY A 171 13.09 7.72 3.68
CA GLY A 171 12.54 8.16 4.97
C GLY A 171 12.55 7.05 6.02
N VAL A 172 12.14 5.83 5.65
CA VAL A 172 12.21 4.66 6.54
C VAL A 172 13.65 4.37 6.96
N MET A 173 14.60 4.36 6.02
CA MET A 173 16.02 4.12 6.33
C MET A 173 16.59 5.18 7.28
N ILE A 174 16.29 6.46 7.05
CA ILE A 174 16.71 7.55 7.94
C ILE A 174 16.11 7.35 9.34
N GLY A 175 14.81 7.06 9.43
CA GLY A 175 14.15 6.78 10.70
C GLY A 175 14.77 5.60 11.45
N CYS A 176 15.06 4.49 10.76
CA CYS A 176 15.73 3.33 11.34
C CYS A 176 17.15 3.65 11.81
N LEU A 177 17.91 4.46 11.06
CA LEU A 177 19.26 4.88 11.46
C LEU A 177 19.19 5.73 12.74
N LEU A 178 18.29 6.72 12.79
CA LEU A 178 18.11 7.57 13.96
C LEU A 178 17.72 6.73 15.19
N ALA A 179 16.71 5.88 15.07
CA ALA A 179 16.27 4.98 16.14
C ALA A 179 17.38 4.00 16.58
N GLY A 180 18.12 3.41 15.63
CA GLY A 180 19.15 2.42 15.90
C GLY A 180 20.39 2.98 16.61
N PHE A 181 20.74 4.24 16.34
CA PHE A 181 21.82 4.95 17.02
C PHE A 181 21.34 5.83 18.18
N GLU A 182 20.05 5.75 18.52
CA GLU A 182 19.40 6.55 19.57
C GLU A 182 19.60 8.07 19.36
N LEU A 183 19.70 8.50 18.10
CA LEU A 183 19.84 9.89 17.71
C LEU A 183 18.46 10.56 17.66
N LYS A 184 18.29 11.64 18.41
CA LYS A 184 17.06 12.44 18.41
C LYS A 184 17.14 13.58 17.40
N LEU A 185 16.04 13.81 16.69
CA LEU A 185 15.92 14.99 15.84
C LEU A 185 15.87 16.26 16.70
N PRO A 186 16.58 17.33 16.30
CA PRO A 186 16.36 18.63 16.90
C PRO A 186 14.90 19.06 16.69
N VAL A 187 14.32 19.73 17.68
CA VAL A 187 12.90 20.14 17.71
C VAL A 187 12.43 20.82 16.43
N ILE A 188 13.30 21.63 15.79
CA ILE A 188 12.99 22.32 14.52
C ILE A 188 12.71 21.32 13.40
N PHE A 189 13.54 20.29 13.26
CA PHE A 189 13.37 19.26 12.23
C PHE A 189 12.22 18.33 12.55
N GLU A 190 12.08 17.91 13.81
CA GLU A 190 10.96 17.07 14.24
C GLU A 190 9.62 17.76 13.97
N THR A 191 9.49 19.05 14.33
CA THR A 191 8.26 19.82 14.12
C THR A 191 7.96 19.99 12.63
N ALA A 192 8.97 20.37 11.83
CA ALA A 192 8.79 20.56 10.39
C ALA A 192 8.40 19.26 9.67
N LEU A 193 9.07 18.16 9.99
CA LEU A 193 8.76 16.85 9.41
C LEU A 193 7.39 16.34 9.88
N SER A 194 6.99 16.62 11.11
CA SER A 194 5.65 16.30 11.62
C SER A 194 4.57 17.03 10.82
N TYR A 195 4.69 18.35 10.63
CA TYR A 195 3.73 19.10 9.81
C TYR A 195 3.66 18.61 8.36
N LEU A 196 4.79 18.26 7.75
CA LEU A 196 4.80 17.64 6.43
C LEU A 196 4.14 16.26 6.44
N GLY A 197 4.39 15.47 7.48
CA GLY A 197 3.81 14.14 7.69
C GLY A 197 2.30 14.17 7.88
N ASP A 198 1.76 15.18 8.56
CA ASP A 198 0.32 15.35 8.83
C ASP A 198 -0.49 15.59 7.54
N LEU A 199 0.16 16.02 6.45
CA LEU A 199 -0.48 16.11 5.13
C LEU A 199 -0.81 14.74 4.54
N CYS A 200 -0.16 13.68 5.01
CA CYS A 200 -0.19 12.39 4.33
C CYS A 200 -1.59 11.77 4.32
N VAL A 201 -2.28 11.76 5.46
CA VAL A 201 -3.64 11.21 5.60
C VAL A 201 -4.68 12.00 4.79
N PRO A 202 -4.87 13.33 4.99
CA PRO A 202 -5.90 14.08 4.29
C PRO A 202 -5.68 14.09 2.76
N LEU A 203 -4.45 14.28 2.28
CA LEU A 203 -4.18 14.26 0.84
C LEU A 203 -4.37 12.87 0.23
N SER A 204 -4.01 11.79 0.96
CA SER A 204 -4.27 10.42 0.49
C SER A 204 -5.77 10.16 0.31
N LEU A 205 -6.60 10.60 1.25
CA LEU A 205 -8.06 10.46 1.16
C LEU A 205 -8.64 11.28 0.00
N LEU A 206 -8.16 12.51 -0.23
CA LEU A 206 -8.57 13.28 -1.39
C LEU A 206 -8.21 12.58 -2.71
N VAL A 207 -7.00 12.02 -2.81
CA VAL A 207 -6.53 11.24 -3.98
C VAL A 207 -7.38 9.98 -4.19
N ILE A 208 -7.70 9.23 -3.13
CA ILE A 208 -8.54 8.03 -3.22
C ILE A 208 -9.94 8.42 -3.70
N GLY A 209 -10.53 9.49 -3.16
CA GLY A 209 -11.82 10.02 -3.61
C GLY A 209 -11.81 10.43 -5.09
N ALA A 210 -10.73 11.09 -5.54
CA ALA A 210 -10.53 11.48 -6.93
C ALA A 210 -10.50 10.26 -7.87
N ASN A 211 -9.67 9.27 -7.51
CA ASN A 211 -9.54 8.02 -8.26
C ASN A 211 -10.87 7.29 -8.36
N LEU A 212 -11.66 7.29 -7.28
CA LEU A 212 -12.98 6.68 -7.27
C LEU A 212 -13.96 7.40 -8.22
N ALA A 213 -13.95 8.74 -8.24
CA ALA A 213 -14.78 9.53 -9.16
C ALA A 213 -14.43 9.23 -10.62
N LEU A 214 -13.14 9.21 -10.95
CA LEU A 214 -12.66 8.89 -12.29
C LEU A 214 -13.03 7.46 -12.69
N SER A 215 -12.86 6.50 -11.79
CA SER A 215 -13.18 5.11 -12.09
C SER A 215 -14.68 4.88 -12.30
N LEU A 216 -15.54 5.44 -11.45
CA LEU A 216 -16.98 5.29 -11.59
C LEU A 216 -17.53 6.00 -12.83
N SER A 217 -16.87 7.07 -13.29
CA SER A 217 -17.26 7.77 -14.52
C SER A 217 -17.06 6.94 -15.80
N LYS A 218 -16.14 5.97 -15.79
CA LYS A 218 -15.87 5.07 -16.92
C LYS A 218 -16.83 3.87 -17.00
N GLY A 219 -17.72 3.72 -16.01
CA GLY A 219 -18.59 2.56 -15.86
C GLY A 219 -17.89 1.38 -15.19
N MET A 220 -18.66 0.49 -14.55
CA MET A 220 -18.13 -0.74 -13.98
C MET A 220 -18.13 -1.83 -15.06
N ALA A 221 -16.95 -2.25 -15.50
CA ALA A 221 -16.82 -3.42 -16.36
C ALA A 221 -17.35 -4.67 -15.63
N LYS A 222 -17.82 -5.67 -16.40
CA LYS A 222 -18.19 -6.98 -15.82
C LYS A 222 -16.98 -7.58 -15.10
N ILE A 223 -17.18 -7.98 -13.84
CA ILE A 223 -16.16 -8.64 -13.04
C ILE A 223 -15.88 -10.01 -13.67
N THR A 224 -14.63 -10.25 -14.05
CA THR A 224 -14.20 -11.53 -14.62
C THR A 224 -13.71 -12.49 -13.52
N ILE A 225 -13.63 -13.79 -13.82
CA ILE A 225 -13.21 -14.82 -12.85
C ILE A 225 -11.80 -14.54 -12.31
N ASP A 226 -10.88 -14.08 -13.17
CA ASP A 226 -9.53 -13.72 -12.77
C ASP A 226 -9.51 -12.53 -11.79
N GLN A 227 -10.38 -11.54 -12.00
CA GLN A 227 -10.51 -10.42 -11.06
C GLN A 227 -11.07 -10.87 -9.72
N LEU A 228 -12.06 -11.77 -9.72
CA LEU A 228 -12.60 -12.35 -8.50
C LEU A 228 -11.54 -13.11 -7.70
N LEU A 229 -10.69 -13.90 -8.38
CA LEU A 229 -9.59 -14.61 -7.74
C LEU A 229 -8.55 -13.67 -7.12
N ILE A 230 -8.25 -12.54 -7.76
CA ILE A 230 -7.40 -11.50 -7.16
C ILE A 230 -8.03 -10.94 -5.89
N LEU A 231 -9.34 -10.65 -5.91
CA LEU A 231 -10.04 -10.13 -4.74
C LEU A 231 -10.05 -11.14 -3.59
N VAL A 232 -10.29 -12.42 -3.87
CA VAL A 232 -10.17 -13.50 -2.88
C VAL A 232 -8.73 -13.62 -2.36
N GLY A 233 -7.75 -13.55 -3.26
CA GLY A 233 -6.34 -13.49 -2.92
C GLY A 233 -6.01 -12.38 -1.92
N LYS A 234 -6.53 -11.18 -2.18
CA LYS A 234 -6.29 -9.98 -1.36
C LYS A 234 -7.01 -9.98 -0.03
N PHE A 235 -8.30 -10.25 -0.05
CA PHE A 235 -9.15 -10.02 1.11
C PHE A 235 -9.39 -11.28 1.93
N ILE A 236 -8.89 -12.44 1.51
CA ILE A 236 -9.04 -13.70 2.25
C ILE A 236 -7.68 -14.40 2.38
N ILE A 237 -7.03 -14.77 1.27
CA ILE A 237 -5.81 -15.60 1.31
C ILE A 237 -4.65 -14.84 1.98
N SER A 238 -4.37 -13.62 1.54
CA SER A 238 -3.29 -12.78 2.07
C SER A 238 -3.40 -12.52 3.59
N PRO A 239 -4.53 -12.05 4.14
CA PRO A 239 -4.68 -11.85 5.58
C PRO A 239 -4.67 -13.16 6.38
N LEU A 240 -5.23 -14.25 5.87
CA LEU A 240 -5.14 -15.57 6.53
C LEU A 240 -3.72 -16.11 6.56
N LEU A 241 -2.97 -15.93 5.48
CA LEU A 241 -1.55 -16.29 5.40
C LEU A 241 -0.73 -15.47 6.41
N ALA A 242 -0.96 -14.16 6.48
CA ALA A 242 -0.31 -13.30 7.47
C ALA A 242 -0.66 -13.74 8.89
N TRP A 243 -1.95 -13.93 9.20
CA TRP A 243 -2.40 -14.42 10.50
C TRP A 243 -1.72 -15.74 10.88
N GLY A 244 -1.74 -16.74 9.99
CA GLY A 244 -1.12 -18.04 10.24
C GLY A 244 0.40 -17.94 10.43
N ALA A 245 1.10 -17.23 9.55
CA ALA A 245 2.55 -17.13 9.60
C ALA A 245 3.04 -16.40 10.87
N PHE A 246 2.39 -15.30 11.24
CA PHE A 246 2.77 -14.54 12.44
C PHE A 246 2.39 -15.24 13.75
N THR A 247 1.23 -15.90 13.81
CA THR A 247 0.83 -16.66 15.01
C THR A 247 1.72 -17.89 15.22
N LEU A 248 2.11 -18.60 14.15
CA LEU A 248 3.08 -19.69 14.23
C LEU A 248 4.47 -19.24 14.69
N ALA A 249 4.85 -18.00 14.39
CA ALA A 249 6.07 -17.38 14.88
C ALA A 249 5.95 -16.82 16.32
N GLY A 250 4.81 -17.00 16.99
CA GLY A 250 4.56 -16.50 18.34
C GLY A 250 4.32 -14.99 18.44
N ILE A 251 4.11 -14.30 17.32
CA ILE A 251 3.83 -12.86 17.29
C ILE A 251 2.36 -12.62 17.63
N SER A 252 2.11 -11.77 18.62
CA SER A 252 0.76 -11.45 19.12
C SER A 252 0.60 -9.95 19.40
N GLY A 253 -0.63 -9.54 19.71
CA GLY A 253 -0.96 -8.15 20.03
C GLY A 253 -0.92 -7.21 18.83
N LEU A 254 -0.55 -5.94 19.08
CA LEU A 254 -0.57 -4.87 18.09
C LEU A 254 0.18 -5.18 16.77
N PRO A 255 1.41 -5.73 16.78
CA PRO A 255 2.10 -6.07 15.53
C PRO A 255 1.29 -7.04 14.65
N LEU A 256 0.74 -8.11 15.25
CA LEU A 256 -0.09 -9.09 14.55
C LEU A 256 -1.29 -8.42 13.89
N HIS A 257 -2.01 -7.58 14.63
CA HIS A 257 -3.20 -6.90 14.13
C HIS A 257 -2.87 -5.94 12.98
N VAL A 258 -1.79 -5.18 13.11
CA VAL A 258 -1.33 -4.26 12.04
C VAL A 258 -0.93 -5.05 10.79
N PHE A 259 -0.20 -6.16 10.91
CA PHE A 259 0.23 -6.95 9.76
C PHE A 259 -0.94 -7.65 9.04
N ILE A 260 -1.92 -8.18 9.77
CA ILE A 260 -3.14 -8.74 9.17
C ILE A 260 -3.90 -7.64 8.42
N LEU A 261 -4.05 -6.46 9.03
CA LEU A 261 -4.76 -5.36 8.39
C LEU A 261 -4.00 -4.86 7.14
N CYS A 262 -2.67 -4.76 7.20
CA CYS A 262 -1.82 -4.46 6.04
C CYS A 262 -1.96 -5.50 4.92
N ALA A 263 -2.05 -6.78 5.27
CA ALA A 263 -2.23 -7.87 4.30
C ALA A 263 -3.62 -7.85 3.64
N SER A 264 -4.61 -7.26 4.30
CA SER A 264 -5.99 -7.11 3.79
C SER A 264 -6.21 -5.87 2.92
N LEU A 265 -5.17 -5.07 2.69
CA LEU A 265 -5.27 -3.84 1.90
C LEU A 265 -5.54 -4.12 0.41
N PRO A 266 -6.22 -3.20 -0.30
CA PRO A 266 -6.52 -3.35 -1.72
C PRO A 266 -5.26 -3.31 -2.59
N CYS A 267 -5.45 -3.52 -3.88
CA CYS A 267 -4.38 -3.64 -4.86
C CYS A 267 -3.47 -2.40 -4.92
N HIS A 268 -2.18 -2.62 -5.14
CA HIS A 268 -1.20 -1.54 -5.21
C HIS A 268 -1.44 -0.61 -6.41
N ALA A 269 -1.69 0.67 -6.14
CA ALA A 269 -2.02 1.64 -7.18
C ALA A 269 -0.88 1.86 -8.20
N GLN A 270 0.39 1.77 -7.79
CA GLN A 270 1.52 1.94 -8.71
C GLN A 270 1.60 0.83 -9.76
N THR A 271 1.00 -0.34 -9.52
CA THR A 271 0.90 -1.41 -10.52
C THR A 271 0.22 -0.91 -11.79
N ALA A 272 -0.85 -0.12 -11.67
CA ALA A 272 -1.57 0.41 -12.84
C ALA A 272 -0.73 1.43 -13.63
N ILE A 273 -0.03 2.32 -12.92
CA ILE A 273 0.86 3.31 -13.54
C ILE A 273 1.98 2.61 -14.31
N LEU A 274 2.61 1.62 -13.68
CA LEU A 274 3.75 0.92 -14.26
C LEU A 274 3.34 -0.02 -15.39
N ALA A 275 2.17 -0.65 -15.28
CA ALA A 275 1.53 -1.41 -16.35
C ALA A 275 1.27 -0.54 -17.59
N GLN A 276 0.78 0.70 -17.42
CA GLN A 276 0.63 1.65 -18.54
C GLN A 276 1.98 2.07 -19.11
N PHE A 277 2.97 2.38 -18.26
CA PHE A 277 4.32 2.77 -18.69
C PHE A 277 5.00 1.69 -19.54
N TYR A 278 4.84 0.42 -19.18
CA TYR A 278 5.41 -0.71 -19.91
C TYR A 278 4.53 -1.22 -21.07
N ASP A 279 3.36 -0.63 -21.30
CA ASP A 279 2.37 -1.09 -22.28
C ASP A 279 1.94 -2.56 -22.07
N VAL A 280 1.59 -2.87 -20.81
CA VAL A 280 1.21 -4.20 -20.32
C VAL A 280 -0.13 -4.12 -19.59
N GLU A 281 -1.25 -4.18 -20.31
CA GLU A 281 -2.60 -4.34 -19.71
C GLU A 281 -2.94 -3.26 -18.66
N GLY A 282 -2.56 -2.00 -18.94
CA GLY A 282 -2.72 -0.88 -18.02
C GLY A 282 -4.17 -0.57 -17.63
N GLU A 283 -5.11 -0.77 -18.54
CA GLU A 283 -6.55 -0.62 -18.26
C GLU A 283 -7.05 -1.70 -17.30
N TYR A 284 -6.67 -2.96 -17.53
CA TYR A 284 -6.99 -4.07 -16.65
C TYR A 284 -6.45 -3.85 -15.22
N ALA A 285 -5.20 -3.40 -15.10
CA ALA A 285 -4.60 -3.03 -13.82
C ALA A 285 -5.36 -1.89 -13.12
N SER A 286 -5.70 -0.83 -13.86
CA SER A 286 -6.47 0.30 -13.31
C SER A 286 -7.84 -0.14 -12.80
N ASN A 287 -8.54 -0.99 -13.56
CA ASN A 287 -9.86 -1.50 -13.18
C ASN A 287 -9.79 -2.34 -11.90
N LEU A 288 -8.76 -3.18 -11.75
CA LEU A 288 -8.54 -3.97 -10.54
C LEU A 288 -8.22 -3.11 -9.30
N VAL A 289 -7.39 -2.07 -9.46
CA VAL A 289 -7.09 -1.13 -8.38
C VAL A 289 -8.37 -0.46 -7.90
N SER A 290 -9.19 0.05 -8.82
CA SER A 290 -10.47 0.66 -8.47
C SER A 290 -11.45 -0.30 -7.83
N LEU A 291 -11.63 -1.49 -8.42
CA LEU A 291 -12.55 -2.51 -7.92
C LEU A 291 -12.15 -2.97 -6.52
N SER A 292 -10.87 -3.26 -6.29
CA SER A 292 -10.39 -3.65 -4.95
C SER A 292 -10.51 -2.50 -3.96
N THR A 293 -10.30 -1.24 -4.38
CA THR A 293 -10.52 -0.07 -3.52
C THR A 293 -11.99 0.03 -3.10
N LEU A 294 -12.94 -0.17 -4.02
CA LEU A 294 -14.37 -0.22 -3.72
C LEU A 294 -14.71 -1.35 -2.73
N VAL A 295 -14.21 -2.55 -2.97
CA VAL A 295 -14.41 -3.70 -2.07
C VAL A 295 -13.78 -3.43 -0.68
N SER A 296 -12.65 -2.71 -0.63
CA SER A 296 -11.97 -2.38 0.62
C SER A 296 -12.78 -1.48 1.55
N LEU A 297 -13.71 -0.68 1.02
CA LEU A 297 -14.62 0.14 1.83
C LEU A 297 -15.51 -0.71 2.76
N ILE A 298 -15.69 -2.00 2.43
CA ILE A 298 -16.44 -2.95 3.25
C ILE A 298 -15.49 -3.89 4.01
N THR A 299 -14.49 -4.45 3.32
CA THR A 299 -13.62 -5.47 3.93
C THR A 299 -12.73 -4.91 5.03
N ILE A 300 -12.21 -3.69 4.89
CA ILE A 300 -11.36 -3.06 5.92
C ILE A 300 -12.13 -2.85 7.24
N PRO A 301 -13.34 -2.25 7.26
CA PRO A 301 -14.14 -2.18 8.47
C PRO A 301 -14.43 -3.54 9.13
N VAL A 302 -14.67 -4.58 8.32
CA VAL A 302 -14.88 -5.94 8.83
C VAL A 302 -13.61 -6.45 9.53
N TYR A 303 -12.45 -6.35 8.89
CA TYR A 303 -11.17 -6.73 9.52
C TYR A 303 -10.89 -5.91 10.78
N ALA A 304 -11.10 -4.59 10.72
CA ALA A 304 -10.96 -3.72 11.88
C ALA A 304 -11.84 -4.16 13.05
N SER A 305 -13.09 -4.56 12.80
CA SER A 305 -14.03 -5.02 13.84
C SER A 305 -13.65 -6.37 14.45
N ILE A 306 -12.91 -7.21 13.73
CA ILE A 306 -12.42 -8.51 14.22
C ILE A 306 -11.13 -8.34 15.02
N LEU A 307 -10.30 -7.36 14.67
CA LEU A 307 -8.97 -7.11 15.25
C LEU A 307 -8.99 -6.16 16.46
N LEU A 308 -10.09 -5.45 16.70
CA LEU A 308 -10.30 -4.55 17.84
C LEU A 308 -11.09 -5.25 18.94
#